data_AF-A0A2K8SNX2-F1
#
_entry.id   AF-A0A2K8SNX2-F1
#
_cell.length_a   1.000
_cell.length_b   1.000
_cell.length_c   1.000
_cell.angle_alpha   90.00
_cell.angle_beta   90.00
_cell.angle_gamma   90.00
#
_symmetry.space_group_name_H-M   'P 1'
#
loop_
_entity.id
_entity.type
_entity.pdbx_description
1 polymer ?
#
loop_
_entity_poly.entity_id
_entity_poly.type
_entity_poly.pdbx_seq_one_letter_code
_entity_poly.pdbx_strand_id
1 'polypeptide(L)'
;MRKLNIVKYTVKAMKAFFQGWVVAILVMAAAIAGNIQAVMSQNVKTGNSLLAQTQIKADELELAVALPELAEVFFKKGESNSGRVIGIDAQGQALSIQRNGKTAKIPLSQIARVVFKKEALAYRSNRSPIIRGGGERPTGKLVTWSGIPINNFTVKNSTQGQAVVKLKPPVVSTAQLRGIQSVARNRQYVVDEIQFNSQQRTVTILAKPY
;
A
#
# COMPACT_ATOMS: atom_id res chain seq x y z
N MET A 1 17.17 74.50 -10.95
CA MET A 1 15.92 75.04 -10.34
C MET A 1 14.81 74.02 -10.57
N ARG A 2 14.28 73.37 -9.51
CA ARG A 2 12.87 73.44 -9.04
C ARG A 2 11.83 73.03 -10.11
N LYS A 3 10.92 72.06 -9.95
CA LYS A 3 10.13 71.59 -8.78
C LYS A 3 9.48 70.21 -9.08
N LEU A 4 9.17 69.46 -8.01
CA LEU A 4 8.29 68.29 -7.96
C LEU A 4 6.87 68.59 -8.46
N ASN A 5 6.15 67.56 -8.94
CA ASN A 5 4.85 67.23 -8.35
C ASN A 5 4.47 65.75 -8.49
N ILE A 6 4.06 65.20 -7.36
CA ILE A 6 3.47 63.87 -7.15
C ILE A 6 1.96 64.02 -7.35
N VAL A 7 1.31 63.06 -8.02
CA VAL A 7 -0.12 62.79 -7.77
C VAL A 7 -0.34 61.29 -7.64
N LYS A 8 -0.72 60.92 -6.41
CA LYS A 8 -1.30 59.65 -6.00
C LYS A 8 -2.73 59.56 -6.53
N TYR A 9 -3.15 58.40 -7.03
CA TYR A 9 -4.56 58.04 -7.03
C TYR A 9 -4.80 56.74 -6.27
N THR A 10 -5.87 56.80 -5.51
CA THR A 10 -6.25 56.02 -4.34
C THR A 10 -7.37 55.06 -4.74
N VAL A 11 -7.22 53.80 -4.34
CA VAL A 11 -8.24 52.81 -3.88
C VAL A 11 -9.63 52.82 -4.54
N LYS A 12 -10.04 51.65 -5.08
CA LYS A 12 -11.39 51.15 -4.78
C LYS A 12 -11.49 49.63 -4.93
N ALA A 13 -11.77 48.98 -3.81
CA ALA A 13 -12.20 47.60 -3.70
C ALA A 13 -13.48 47.37 -4.52
N MET A 14 -13.54 46.24 -5.24
CA MET A 14 -14.75 45.78 -5.88
C MET A 14 -15.32 44.61 -5.07
N LYS A 15 -16.38 44.91 -4.33
CA LYS A 15 -17.25 43.97 -3.62
C LYS A 15 -18.60 44.06 -4.33
N ALA A 16 -19.06 42.97 -4.95
CA ALA A 16 -20.41 42.83 -5.48
C ALA A 16 -20.90 41.42 -5.10
N PHE A 17 -21.72 41.28 -4.06
CA PHE A 17 -23.19 41.40 -4.08
C PHE A 17 -23.85 40.32 -4.94
N PHE A 18 -24.15 39.16 -4.34
CA PHE A 18 -25.24 38.31 -4.79
C PHE A 18 -26.26 38.20 -3.64
N GLN A 19 -27.37 38.91 -3.81
CA GLN A 19 -28.57 38.84 -3.00
C GLN A 19 -29.30 37.53 -3.29
N GLY A 20 -29.79 36.88 -2.24
CA GLY A 20 -30.55 35.65 -2.33
C GLY A 20 -31.99 35.84 -2.77
N TRP A 21 -32.61 34.74 -3.18
CA TRP A 21 -34.05 34.51 -3.11
C TRP A 21 -34.28 33.13 -2.47
N VAL A 22 -35.17 33.11 -1.47
CA VAL A 22 -35.68 31.96 -0.69
C VAL A 22 -36.92 31.43 -1.45
N VAL A 23 -37.29 30.14 -1.44
CA VAL A 23 -38.29 29.44 -0.58
C VAL A 23 -38.49 28.05 -1.21
N ALA A 24 -38.21 26.91 -0.53
CA ALA A 24 -39.12 25.91 0.11
C ALA A 24 -40.36 25.51 -0.74
N ILE A 25 -40.93 24.29 -0.83
CA ILE A 25 -41.28 23.15 0.05
C ILE A 25 -41.62 21.98 -0.94
N LEU A 26 -41.51 20.65 -0.72
CA LEU A 26 -42.42 19.76 0.03
C LEU A 26 -42.07 18.27 -0.22
N VAL A 27 -42.27 17.46 0.83
CA VAL A 27 -41.98 16.03 1.02
C VAL A 27 -43.09 15.15 0.42
N MET A 28 -42.75 13.95 -0.10
CA MET A 28 -43.55 12.73 0.19
C MET A 28 -42.81 11.43 -0.14
N ALA A 29 -43.00 10.47 0.76
CA ALA A 29 -42.40 9.14 0.82
C ALA A 29 -42.95 8.18 -0.24
N ALA A 30 -42.17 7.15 -0.60
CA ALA A 30 -42.69 5.93 -1.19
C ALA A 30 -42.05 4.70 -0.53
N ALA A 31 -42.92 3.74 -0.25
CA ALA A 31 -42.76 2.63 0.66
C ALA A 31 -41.68 1.60 0.25
N ILE A 32 -41.05 1.01 1.27
CA ILE A 32 -40.33 -0.26 1.15
C ILE A 32 -41.40 -1.34 0.94
N ALA A 33 -41.60 -1.76 -0.31
CA ALA A 33 -42.38 -2.95 -0.62
C ALA A 33 -41.52 -4.18 -0.32
N GLY A 34 -41.81 -4.82 0.82
CA GLY A 34 -41.43 -6.21 1.04
C GLY A 34 -42.40 -7.10 0.28
N ASN A 35 -41.88 -7.87 -0.69
CA ASN A 35 -42.60 -8.97 -1.30
C ASN A 35 -41.85 -10.28 -1.00
N ILE A 36 -42.56 -11.14 -0.28
CA ILE A 36 -42.23 -12.51 0.09
C ILE A 36 -42.63 -13.44 -1.06
N GLN A 37 -41.83 -14.47 -1.34
CA GLN A 37 -42.21 -15.88 -1.59
C GLN A 37 -40.95 -16.63 -2.10
N ALA A 38 -40.31 -17.48 -1.30
CA ALA A 38 -40.68 -18.84 -0.93
C ALA A 38 -40.76 -19.80 -2.14
N VAL A 39 -39.68 -20.55 -2.36
CA VAL A 39 -39.75 -21.89 -2.95
C VAL A 39 -39.09 -22.85 -1.97
N MET A 40 -39.91 -23.81 -1.52
CA MET A 40 -39.54 -24.90 -0.65
C MET A 40 -38.48 -25.80 -1.30
N SER A 41 -37.50 -26.23 -0.50
CA SER A 41 -36.98 -27.60 -0.55
C SER A 41 -36.35 -27.97 0.78
N GLN A 42 -37.07 -28.85 1.49
CA GLN A 42 -36.56 -29.94 2.34
C GLN A 42 -35.42 -29.62 3.33
N ASN A 43 -35.84 -29.38 4.57
CA ASN A 43 -35.34 -29.98 5.81
C ASN A 43 -33.98 -30.72 5.72
N VAL A 44 -32.89 -30.01 6.02
CA VAL A 44 -31.66 -30.62 6.55
C VAL A 44 -31.22 -29.80 7.77
N LYS A 45 -31.43 -30.36 8.96
CA LYS A 45 -30.84 -29.86 10.21
C LYS A 45 -29.32 -30.00 10.12
N THR A 46 -28.62 -28.92 9.79
CA THR A 46 -27.19 -28.80 10.11
C THR A 46 -26.89 -27.32 10.35
N GLY A 47 -26.47 -26.98 11.57
CA GLY A 47 -26.14 -25.62 11.97
C GLY A 47 -25.01 -25.06 11.10
N ASN A 48 -25.35 -24.18 10.16
CA ASN A 48 -24.40 -23.47 9.33
C ASN A 48 -24.26 -22.04 9.84
N SER A 49 -23.08 -21.80 10.43
CA SER A 49 -22.51 -20.48 10.63
C SER A 49 -22.62 -19.68 9.32
N LEU A 50 -23.29 -18.53 9.40
CA LEU A 50 -23.25 -17.48 8.40
C LEU A 50 -21.82 -16.92 8.32
N LEU A 51 -20.94 -17.64 7.63
CA LEU A 51 -19.78 -17.02 7.03
C LEU A 51 -20.27 -16.38 5.74
N ALA A 52 -20.47 -15.07 5.79
CA ALA A 52 -20.45 -14.23 4.61
C ALA A 52 -19.09 -14.46 3.91
N GLN A 53 -19.05 -15.42 3.00
CA GLN A 53 -17.94 -15.57 2.07
C GLN A 53 -18.04 -14.38 1.13
N THR A 54 -17.27 -13.33 1.44
CA THR A 54 -16.85 -12.36 0.44
C THR A 54 -16.36 -13.17 -0.76
N GLN A 55 -17.00 -13.03 -1.93
CA GLN A 55 -16.54 -13.67 -3.15
C GLN A 55 -15.09 -13.25 -3.37
N ILE A 56 -14.15 -14.13 -3.03
CA ILE A 56 -12.74 -13.95 -3.38
C ILE A 56 -12.71 -14.04 -4.90
N LYS A 57 -12.40 -12.92 -5.57
CA LYS A 57 -11.95 -12.97 -6.96
C LYS A 57 -10.78 -13.94 -6.98
N ALA A 58 -10.98 -15.13 -7.55
CA ALA A 58 -9.99 -16.22 -7.57
C ALA A 58 -8.66 -15.85 -8.26
N ASP A 59 -8.59 -14.64 -8.82
CA ASP A 59 -7.48 -14.11 -9.60
C ASP A 59 -6.68 -13.02 -8.86
N GLU A 60 -7.02 -12.64 -7.63
CA GLU A 60 -6.24 -11.65 -6.86
C GLU A 60 -6.04 -12.08 -5.40
N LEU A 61 -4.81 -11.93 -4.92
CA LEU A 61 -4.40 -12.20 -3.55
C LEU A 61 -3.80 -10.94 -2.94
N GLU A 62 -4.41 -10.45 -1.87
CA GLU A 62 -3.81 -9.45 -1.00
C GLU A 62 -2.92 -10.16 0.04
N LEU A 63 -1.60 -10.04 -0.10
CA LEU A 63 -0.62 -10.74 0.71
C LEU A 63 0.09 -9.78 1.67
N ALA A 64 0.05 -10.10 2.96
CA ALA A 64 0.85 -9.40 3.96
C ALA A 64 2.34 -9.80 3.86
N VAL A 65 3.22 -8.80 3.84
CA VAL A 65 4.67 -8.97 3.81
C VAL A 65 5.32 -8.11 4.89
N ALA A 66 6.48 -8.56 5.40
CA ALA A 66 7.29 -7.81 6.35
C ALA A 66 8.49 -7.16 5.66
N LEU A 67 8.73 -5.89 5.96
CA LEU A 67 9.90 -5.11 5.61
C LEU A 67 10.80 -5.04 6.84
N PRO A 68 12.02 -5.60 6.77
CA PRO A 68 12.98 -5.46 7.86
C PRO A 68 13.27 -3.99 8.19
N GLU A 69 13.59 -3.73 9.46
CA GLU A 69 13.74 -2.37 10.00
C GLU A 69 14.87 -1.55 9.36
N LEU A 70 15.86 -2.22 8.77
CA LEU A 70 17.00 -1.57 8.14
C LEU A 70 17.20 -2.07 6.72
N ALA A 71 17.11 -1.11 5.79
CA ALA A 71 17.41 -1.30 4.38
C ALA A 71 18.55 -0.38 3.95
N GLU A 72 19.24 -0.79 2.90
CA GLU A 72 20.18 0.02 2.14
C GLU A 72 19.60 0.29 0.76
N VAL A 73 19.45 1.56 0.42
CA VAL A 73 18.97 2.08 -0.85
C VAL A 73 20.19 2.41 -1.69
N PHE A 74 20.45 1.60 -2.71
CA PHE A 74 21.53 1.83 -3.66
C PHE A 74 21.03 2.73 -4.78
N PHE A 75 21.73 3.83 -5.04
CA PHE A 75 21.43 4.72 -6.15
C PHE A 75 22.12 4.26 -7.43
N LYS A 76 21.54 4.62 -8.58
CA LYS A 76 22.11 4.31 -9.89
C LYS A 76 23.50 4.93 -10.12
N LYS A 77 23.84 5.97 -9.37
CA LYS A 77 25.14 6.67 -9.42
C LYS A 77 26.18 6.13 -8.42
N GLY A 78 25.89 5.02 -7.74
CA GLY A 78 26.85 4.31 -6.87
C GLY A 78 26.79 4.67 -5.39
N GLU A 79 26.27 5.84 -5.04
CA GLU A 79 25.99 6.22 -3.64
C GLU A 79 24.90 5.32 -3.02
N SER A 80 24.90 5.19 -1.69
CA SER A 80 23.83 4.53 -0.97
C SER A 80 23.34 5.36 0.21
N ASN A 81 22.08 5.16 0.58
CA ASN A 81 21.52 5.70 1.80
C ASN A 81 20.81 4.57 2.55
N SER A 82 20.86 4.55 3.88
CA SER A 82 20.25 3.48 4.66
C SER A 82 19.21 4.02 5.62
N GLY A 83 18.19 3.22 5.89
CA GLY A 83 17.14 3.56 6.83
C GLY A 83 16.00 2.56 6.78
N ARG A 84 14.98 2.80 7.59
CA ARG A 84 13.73 2.05 7.57
C ARG A 84 12.88 2.53 6.41
N VAL A 85 12.35 1.61 5.60
CA VAL A 85 11.35 1.97 4.60
C VAL A 85 10.03 2.29 5.32
N ILE A 86 9.57 3.53 5.19
CA ILE A 86 8.35 4.00 5.88
C ILE A 86 7.20 4.30 4.92
N GLY A 87 7.46 4.34 3.61
CA GLY A 87 6.40 4.56 2.62
C GLY A 87 6.91 4.59 1.19
N ILE A 88 6.00 4.31 0.26
CA ILE A 88 6.22 4.45 -1.18
C ILE A 88 5.07 5.29 -1.72
N ASP A 89 5.40 6.44 -2.28
CA ASP A 89 4.47 7.31 -2.97
C ASP A 89 4.38 6.87 -4.44
N ALA A 90 3.31 6.16 -4.79
CA ALA A 90 3.07 5.68 -6.14
C ALA A 90 2.81 6.82 -7.14
N GLN A 91 2.26 7.95 -6.66
CA GLN A 91 1.88 9.09 -7.48
C GLN A 91 3.08 10.01 -7.70
N GLY A 92 3.71 10.45 -6.60
CA GLY A 92 4.93 11.26 -6.63
C GLY A 92 6.21 10.47 -6.95
N GLN A 93 6.10 9.16 -7.17
CA GLN A 93 7.20 8.25 -7.51
C GLN A 93 8.42 8.42 -6.60
N ALA A 94 8.20 8.32 -5.29
CA ALA A 94 9.27 8.45 -4.29
C ALA A 94 9.20 7.36 -3.21
N LEU A 95 10.37 6.91 -2.77
CA LEU A 95 10.55 6.11 -1.57
C LEU A 95 10.81 7.04 -0.38
N SER A 96 10.14 6.82 0.74
CA SER A 96 10.45 7.48 2.00
C SER A 96 11.17 6.52 2.92
N ILE A 97 12.36 6.92 3.38
CA ILE A 97 13.11 6.19 4.42
C ILE A 97 13.31 7.06 5.66
N GLN A 98 13.40 6.41 6.82
CA GLN A 98 13.66 7.08 8.09
C GLN A 98 14.92 6.55 8.76
N ARG A 99 15.76 7.45 9.29
CA ARG A 99 16.90 7.12 10.13
C ARG A 99 17.10 8.21 11.18
N ASN A 100 17.30 7.82 12.43
CA ASN A 100 17.55 8.74 13.56
C ASN A 100 16.49 9.86 13.66
N GLY A 101 15.21 9.51 13.48
CA GLY A 101 14.09 10.46 13.49
C GLY A 101 13.95 11.35 12.24
N LYS A 102 14.91 11.33 11.32
CA LYS A 102 14.88 12.11 10.08
C LYS A 102 14.32 11.29 8.93
N THR A 103 13.45 11.90 8.13
CA THR A 103 12.87 11.28 6.93
C THR A 103 13.55 11.83 5.68
N ALA A 104 14.01 10.93 4.82
CA ALA A 104 14.50 11.25 3.48
C ALA A 104 13.50 10.75 2.43
N LYS A 105 13.16 11.61 1.47
CA LYS A 105 12.37 11.25 0.29
C LYS A 105 13.31 11.12 -0.90
N ILE A 106 13.26 9.96 -1.57
CA ILE A 106 14.18 9.59 -2.63
C ILE A 106 13.35 9.27 -3.88
N PRO A 107 13.55 9.97 -5.01
CA PRO A 107 12.86 9.65 -6.26
C PRO A 107 13.16 8.22 -6.73
N LEU A 108 12.14 7.45 -7.09
CA LEU A 108 12.29 6.06 -7.56
C LEU A 108 13.17 5.96 -8.81
N SER A 109 13.22 7.01 -9.63
CA SER A 109 14.07 7.07 -10.82
C SER A 109 15.57 7.05 -10.51
N GLN A 110 15.97 7.45 -9.31
CA GLN A 110 17.36 7.48 -8.85
C GLN A 110 17.80 6.17 -8.17
N ILE A 111 16.83 5.35 -7.75
CA ILE A 111 17.07 4.10 -7.02
C ILE A 111 17.40 2.99 -8.01
N ALA A 112 18.50 2.28 -7.77
CA ALA A 112 18.82 1.04 -8.46
C ALA A 112 18.10 -0.14 -7.79
N ARG A 113 18.24 -0.26 -6.47
CA ARG A 113 17.60 -1.30 -5.64
C ARG A 113 17.58 -0.91 -4.17
N VAL A 114 16.72 -1.58 -3.41
CA VAL A 114 16.64 -1.48 -1.94
C VAL A 114 16.88 -2.88 -1.38
N VAL A 115 17.93 -3.06 -0.60
CA VAL A 115 18.31 -4.35 -0.02
C VAL A 115 18.10 -4.31 1.48
N PHE A 116 17.36 -5.26 2.03
CA PHE A 116 17.10 -5.35 3.46
C PHE A 116 18.17 -6.19 4.16
N LYS A 117 18.79 -5.63 5.21
CA LYS A 117 19.91 -6.29 5.91
C LYS A 117 19.47 -7.64 6.50
N LYS A 118 20.28 -8.68 6.28
CA LYS A 118 19.97 -10.06 6.68
C LYS A 118 19.80 -10.27 8.17
N GLU A 119 20.31 -9.38 9.01
CA GLU A 119 20.20 -9.46 10.47
C GLU A 119 19.23 -8.40 11.03
N ALA A 120 18.60 -7.62 10.16
CA ALA A 120 17.62 -6.64 10.59
C ALA A 120 16.35 -7.34 11.08
N LEU A 121 15.84 -6.83 12.19
CA LEU A 121 14.57 -7.24 12.77
C LEU A 121 13.44 -7.00 11.77
N ALA A 122 12.54 -7.95 11.66
CA ALA A 122 11.25 -7.79 11.00
C ALA A 122 10.15 -8.18 11.98
N TYR A 123 8.91 -7.78 11.71
CA TYR A 123 7.77 -8.15 12.55
C TYR A 123 6.72 -8.89 11.74
N ARG A 124 6.21 -9.97 12.33
CA ARG A 124 5.00 -10.63 11.84
C ARG A 124 3.79 -9.69 11.96
N SER A 125 2.71 -10.01 11.26
CA SER A 125 1.42 -9.31 11.34
C SER A 125 0.87 -9.29 12.78
N ASN A 126 1.12 -10.36 13.55
CA ASN A 126 0.81 -10.47 14.98
C ASN A 126 1.82 -9.77 15.91
N ARG A 127 2.74 -8.97 15.37
CA ARG A 127 3.81 -8.23 16.09
C ARG A 127 4.90 -9.08 16.73
N SER A 128 4.91 -10.40 16.54
CA SER A 128 6.04 -11.20 16.98
C SER A 128 7.28 -10.88 16.14
N PRO A 129 8.47 -10.78 16.76
CA PRO A 129 9.71 -10.50 16.04
C PRO A 129 10.12 -11.67 15.15
N ILE A 130 10.77 -11.36 14.03
CA ILE A 130 11.49 -12.29 13.15
C ILE A 130 12.94 -11.79 13.09
N ILE A 131 13.86 -12.55 13.67
CA ILE A 131 15.29 -12.25 13.60
C ILE A 131 15.87 -13.05 12.44
N ARG A 132 15.98 -12.39 11.29
CA ARG A 132 16.60 -12.97 10.10
C ARG A 132 18.08 -13.27 10.42
N GLY A 133 18.58 -14.43 9.99
CA GLY A 133 19.97 -14.86 10.26
C GLY A 133 20.23 -15.33 11.70
N GLY A 134 19.25 -15.20 12.61
CA GLY A 134 19.30 -15.83 13.94
C GLY A 134 18.92 -17.32 13.89
N GLY A 135 18.51 -17.87 15.04
CA GLY A 135 18.08 -19.28 15.14
C GLY A 135 16.83 -19.62 14.31
N GLU A 136 16.04 -18.62 13.92
CA GLU A 136 14.84 -18.77 13.10
C GLU A 136 15.22 -18.87 11.60
N ARG A 137 15.11 -20.08 11.05
CA ARG A 137 15.49 -20.37 9.66
C ARG A 137 14.32 -20.10 8.71
N PRO A 138 14.58 -19.54 7.51
CA PRO A 138 13.56 -19.45 6.48
C PRO A 138 13.05 -20.85 6.14
N THR A 139 11.74 -21.00 5.99
CA THR A 139 11.09 -22.32 5.84
C THR A 139 10.81 -22.68 4.38
N GLY A 140 11.17 -21.79 3.44
CA GLY A 140 10.93 -22.00 2.02
C GLY A 140 11.95 -21.28 1.13
N LYS A 141 11.80 -21.49 -0.18
CA LYS A 141 12.67 -20.90 -1.19
C LYS A 141 12.42 -19.40 -1.33
N LEU A 142 13.45 -18.69 -1.76
CA LEU A 142 13.33 -17.30 -2.22
C LEU A 142 12.34 -17.25 -3.39
N VAL A 143 11.37 -16.34 -3.31
CA VAL A 143 10.43 -16.05 -4.39
C VAL A 143 10.71 -14.67 -4.95
N THR A 144 10.44 -14.50 -6.25
CA THR A 144 10.54 -13.21 -6.94
C THR A 144 9.21 -12.93 -7.62
N TRP A 145 8.62 -11.78 -7.33
CA TRP A 145 7.43 -11.28 -8.00
C TRP A 145 7.82 -10.04 -8.79
N SER A 146 7.81 -10.13 -10.12
CA SER A 146 8.26 -9.07 -11.01
C SER A 146 7.09 -8.40 -11.71
N GLY A 147 7.22 -7.09 -11.97
CA GLY A 147 6.19 -6.36 -12.72
C GLY A 147 4.93 -6.04 -11.91
N ILE A 148 5.02 -6.04 -10.57
CA ILE A 148 3.91 -5.62 -9.71
C ILE A 148 3.68 -4.12 -9.94
N PRO A 149 2.47 -3.65 -10.27
CA PRO A 149 2.19 -2.21 -10.31
C PRO A 149 2.54 -1.54 -8.98
N ILE A 150 3.19 -0.37 -8.96
CA ILE A 150 3.64 0.26 -7.70
C ILE A 150 2.46 0.51 -6.73
N ASN A 151 1.28 0.84 -7.25
CA ASN A 151 0.05 1.01 -6.46
C ASN A 151 -0.47 -0.28 -5.81
N ASN A 152 0.02 -1.44 -6.24
CA ASN A 152 -0.29 -2.73 -5.64
C ASN A 152 0.65 -3.09 -4.47
N PHE A 153 1.64 -2.24 -4.15
CA PHE A 153 2.50 -2.43 -3.00
C PHE A 153 2.37 -1.25 -2.03
N THR A 154 1.93 -1.51 -0.80
CA THR A 154 1.59 -0.46 0.17
C THR A 154 2.17 -0.78 1.54
N VAL A 155 2.89 0.19 2.12
CA VAL A 155 3.30 0.12 3.54
C VAL A 155 2.09 0.48 4.40
N LYS A 156 1.67 -0.44 5.28
CA LYS A 156 0.50 -0.28 6.16
C LYS A 156 0.89 0.21 7.55
N ASN A 157 1.97 -0.32 8.12
CA ASN A 157 2.53 0.11 9.40
C ASN A 157 4.03 0.32 9.23
N SER A 158 4.43 1.58 9.07
CA SER A 158 5.83 1.98 8.87
C SER A 158 6.71 1.72 10.09
N THR A 159 6.16 1.78 11.30
CA THR A 159 6.89 1.49 12.54
C THR A 159 7.21 0.01 12.68
N GLN A 160 6.37 -0.89 12.17
CA GLN A 160 6.63 -2.34 12.25
C GLN A 160 7.07 -2.95 10.91
N GLY A 161 7.25 -2.12 9.88
CA GLY A 161 7.57 -2.58 8.54
C GLY A 161 6.49 -3.48 7.93
N GLN A 162 5.22 -3.35 8.34
CA GLN A 162 4.16 -4.16 7.74
C GLN A 162 3.73 -3.54 6.42
N ALA A 163 3.73 -4.35 5.37
CA ALA A 163 3.29 -3.96 4.05
C ALA A 163 2.36 -5.01 3.45
N VAL A 164 1.68 -4.62 2.39
CA VAL A 164 0.76 -5.46 1.65
C VAL A 164 1.13 -5.40 0.18
N VAL A 165 1.14 -6.56 -0.48
CA VAL A 165 1.29 -6.70 -1.93
C VAL A 165 0.06 -7.36 -2.52
N LYS A 166 -0.53 -6.74 -3.55
CA LYS A 166 -1.64 -7.30 -4.32
C LYS A 166 -1.11 -8.03 -5.54
N LEU A 167 -1.22 -9.35 -5.50
CA LEU A 167 -0.73 -10.27 -6.51
C LEU A 167 -1.88 -10.78 -7.37
N LYS A 168 -1.70 -10.77 -8.68
CA LYS A 168 -2.68 -11.27 -9.66
C LYS A 168 -2.00 -11.65 -10.98
N PRO A 169 -2.65 -12.41 -11.88
CA PRO A 169 -2.15 -12.57 -13.24
C PRO A 169 -1.96 -11.22 -13.94
N PRO A 170 -0.92 -11.04 -14.78
CA PRO A 170 0.10 -12.02 -15.15
C PRO A 170 1.32 -12.08 -14.22
N VAL A 171 1.39 -11.26 -13.16
CA VAL A 171 2.54 -11.22 -12.22
C VAL A 171 2.78 -12.59 -11.60
N VAL A 172 1.70 -13.29 -11.25
CA VAL A 172 1.68 -14.67 -10.78
C VAL A 172 0.47 -15.38 -11.37
N SER A 173 0.67 -16.61 -11.82
CA SER A 173 -0.42 -17.46 -12.32
C SER A 173 -1.40 -17.84 -11.19
N THR A 174 -2.64 -18.18 -11.55
CA THR A 174 -3.66 -18.63 -10.58
C THR A 174 -3.20 -19.85 -9.76
N ALA A 175 -2.43 -20.77 -10.36
CA ALA A 175 -1.85 -21.91 -9.64
C ALA A 175 -0.81 -21.45 -8.60
N GLN A 176 0.06 -20.49 -8.96
CA GLN A 176 1.03 -19.90 -8.03
C GLN A 176 0.34 -19.12 -6.92
N LEU A 177 -0.75 -18.39 -7.20
CA LEU A 177 -1.54 -17.70 -6.18
C LEU A 177 -2.02 -18.64 -5.08
N ARG A 178 -2.57 -19.82 -5.46
CA ARG A 178 -2.98 -20.84 -4.48
C ARG A 178 -1.81 -21.36 -3.64
N GLY A 179 -0.66 -21.58 -4.27
CA GLY A 179 0.57 -21.98 -3.58
C GLY A 179 1.04 -20.92 -2.57
N ILE A 180 1.07 -19.65 -2.98
CA ILE A 180 1.43 -18.52 -2.12
C ILE A 180 0.45 -18.39 -0.96
N GLN A 181 -0.86 -18.51 -1.23
CA GLN A 181 -1.90 -18.46 -0.22
C GLN A 181 -1.77 -19.60 0.79
N SER A 182 -1.43 -20.82 0.33
CA SER A 182 -1.19 -21.97 1.21
C SER A 182 -0.03 -21.71 2.18
N VAL A 183 1.09 -21.17 1.68
CA VAL A 183 2.24 -20.79 2.53
C VAL A 183 1.85 -19.68 3.51
N ALA A 184 1.12 -18.66 3.04
CA ALA A 184 0.73 -17.49 3.81
C ALA A 184 -0.24 -17.79 4.97
N ARG A 185 -0.85 -18.98 5.05
CA ARG A 185 -1.70 -19.37 6.18
C ARG A 185 -0.92 -19.48 7.49
N ASN A 186 0.32 -19.96 7.41
CA ASN A 186 1.12 -20.31 8.58
C ASN A 186 2.47 -19.58 8.61
N ARG A 187 2.79 -18.80 7.57
CA ARG A 187 4.09 -18.13 7.38
C ARG A 187 3.87 -16.72 6.87
N GLN A 188 4.86 -15.87 7.09
CA GLN A 188 4.87 -14.53 6.52
C GLN A 188 6.08 -14.35 5.62
N TYR A 189 5.85 -13.77 4.44
CA TYR A 189 6.93 -13.41 3.54
C TYR A 189 7.65 -12.17 4.07
N VAL A 190 8.96 -12.28 4.22
CA VAL A 190 9.87 -11.20 4.59
C VAL A 190 10.66 -10.78 3.36
N VAL A 191 10.69 -9.49 3.08
CA VAL A 191 11.30 -8.95 1.88
C VAL A 191 12.82 -8.88 2.04
N ASP A 192 13.52 -9.47 1.08
CA ASP A 192 14.98 -9.42 0.96
C ASP A 192 15.43 -8.22 0.12
N GLU A 193 14.73 -7.95 -0.99
CA GLU A 193 15.09 -6.87 -1.92
C GLU A 193 13.86 -6.31 -2.66
N ILE A 194 13.93 -5.03 -3.01
CA ILE A 194 12.97 -4.34 -3.87
C ILE A 194 13.72 -3.63 -4.99
N GLN A 195 13.25 -3.79 -6.22
CA GLN A 195 13.74 -3.04 -7.38
C GLN A 195 12.58 -2.26 -8.01
N PHE A 196 12.82 -1.01 -8.39
CA PHE A 196 11.82 -0.15 -8.98
C PHE A 196 12.08 0.05 -10.48
N ASN A 197 11.04 -0.13 -11.29
CA ASN A 197 11.03 0.34 -12.66
C ASN A 197 10.14 1.59 -12.74
N SER A 198 10.76 2.77 -12.64
CA SER A 198 10.04 4.04 -12.65
C SER A 198 9.34 4.33 -13.99
N GLN A 199 9.88 3.83 -15.10
CA GLN A 199 9.31 4.03 -16.44
C GLN A 199 8.02 3.23 -16.61
N GLN A 200 8.03 1.95 -16.21
CA GLN A 200 6.87 1.07 -16.28
C GLN A 200 5.93 1.20 -15.07
N ARG A 201 6.30 2.01 -14.07
CA ARG A 201 5.60 2.16 -12.78
C ARG A 201 5.36 0.81 -12.09
N THR A 202 6.35 -0.06 -12.15
CA THR A 202 6.32 -1.39 -11.53
C THR A 202 7.43 -1.58 -10.50
N VAL A 203 7.26 -2.60 -9.67
CA VAL A 203 8.19 -3.04 -8.65
C VAL A 203 8.44 -4.54 -8.78
N THR A 204 9.67 -4.95 -8.53
CA THR A 204 10.06 -6.34 -8.36
C THR A 204 10.39 -6.57 -6.89
N ILE A 205 9.81 -7.60 -6.29
CA ILE A 205 9.97 -7.94 -4.87
C ILE A 205 10.59 -9.32 -4.77
N LEU A 206 11.70 -9.42 -4.04
CA LEU A 206 12.33 -10.67 -3.63
C LEU A 206 11.98 -10.92 -2.16
N ALA A 207 11.40 -12.07 -1.85
CA ALA A 207 10.94 -12.37 -0.48
C ALA A 207 11.12 -13.85 -0.11
N LYS A 208 11.20 -14.14 1.19
CA LYS A 208 11.28 -15.50 1.75
C LYS A 208 10.24 -15.72 2.84
N PRO A 209 9.62 -16.90 2.94
CA PRO A 209 8.71 -17.20 4.03
C PRO A 209 9.44 -17.59 5.33
N TYR A 210 9.03 -16.96 6.43
CA TYR A 210 9.46 -17.22 7.82
C TYR A 210 8.26 -17.58 8.72
#